data_AF-A0A972LS63-F1
#
_entry.id   AF-A0A972LS63-F1
#
_cell.length_a   1.000
_cell.length_b   1.000
_cell.length_c   1.000
_cell.angle_alpha   90.00
_cell.angle_beta   90.00
_cell.angle_gamma   90.00
#
_symmetry.space_group_name_H-M   'P 1'
#
loop_
_entity.id
_entity.type
_entity.pdbx_description
1 polymer ?
#
loop_
_entity_poly.entity_id
_entity_poly.type
_entity_poly.pdbx_seq_one_letter_code
_entity_poly.pdbx_strand_id
1 'polypeptide(L)'
;MRHLLMHVPGFLGGMILIGLSSSHAIIRSWDDGGFGDTWNLVNNWSPNGNPGGDDLFIGDLPQGAGEQTIVNFDFTIESLTITNGASADTDGNRLIVNGLTSIAGANTELRIRDDTSSGAALLTETLFIGSGAIAEMYDDSEVIVGNGALTNFGTIQGNGGLRLLDNPASPTSLFTNSGTLSVGQPNFVLNPLARTLAITAIDVDARVDLDGNGNGVVSLQSNATLDLDVPLLDPFSGDIYLGPNSTLDVQSNWQVDGNINVNSSFLTLVQEATIAGGLLSLNSGATVTLDETDEVLRFAATLSANNGSTLANSGTVIFDAPAQFGATANFNLLGNAGSMVVNLQSVEILQDSFDIDGNGLATNQVTVNAGAQLIFNGGNFGGGFNDLKADGVININGGNIIMDPVGNWTMDGTLNMNGTVNN
;
A
#
# COMPACT_ATOMS: atom_id res chain seq x y z
N MET A 1 34.68 -68.83 -4.62
CA MET A 1 33.59 -68.80 -5.63
C MET A 1 34.07 -67.95 -6.80
N ARG A 2 33.69 -68.35 -8.01
CA ARG A 2 34.28 -67.95 -9.29
C ARG A 2 34.06 -66.47 -9.62
N HIS A 3 35.08 -65.88 -10.26
CA HIS A 3 35.05 -64.67 -11.08
C HIS A 3 33.86 -64.66 -12.06
N LEU A 4 33.25 -63.48 -12.22
CA LEU A 4 32.58 -63.10 -13.46
C LEU A 4 32.91 -61.64 -13.77
N LEU A 5 33.89 -61.46 -14.66
CA LEU A 5 34.31 -60.20 -15.24
C LEU A 5 33.47 -60.02 -16.52
N MET A 6 32.53 -59.07 -16.54
CA MET A 6 31.70 -58.77 -17.71
C MET A 6 32.32 -57.60 -18.46
N HIS A 7 32.82 -57.88 -19.66
CA HIS A 7 33.43 -56.93 -20.57
C HIS A 7 32.32 -56.28 -21.41
N VAL A 8 32.11 -54.96 -21.27
CA VAL A 8 31.17 -54.19 -22.10
C VAL A 8 31.99 -53.46 -23.18
N PRO A 9 31.68 -53.63 -24.47
CA PRO A 9 32.41 -52.97 -25.55
C PRO A 9 32.04 -51.48 -25.63
N GLY A 10 33.07 -50.64 -25.72
CA GLY A 10 32.96 -49.20 -25.81
C GLY A 10 32.29 -48.72 -27.09
N PHE A 11 31.26 -47.89 -26.93
CA PHE A 11 30.64 -47.12 -27.99
C PHE A 11 31.31 -45.74 -28.00
N LEU A 12 32.18 -45.50 -28.98
CA LEU A 12 32.86 -44.21 -29.18
C LEU A 12 31.87 -43.26 -29.89
N GLY A 13 30.96 -42.67 -29.12
CA GLY A 13 30.06 -41.62 -29.60
C GLY A 13 30.84 -40.31 -29.73
N GLY A 14 31.03 -39.84 -30.96
CA GLY A 14 31.57 -38.50 -31.24
C GLY A 14 30.64 -37.44 -30.69
N MET A 15 31.01 -36.88 -29.54
CA MET A 15 30.34 -35.72 -28.94
C MET A 15 30.70 -34.49 -29.78
N ILE A 16 29.81 -34.08 -30.67
CA ILE A 16 29.91 -32.79 -31.36
C ILE A 16 29.61 -31.72 -30.30
N LEU A 17 30.67 -31.12 -29.77
CA LEU A 17 30.61 -29.95 -28.90
C LEU A 17 30.24 -28.74 -29.77
N ILE A 18 28.95 -28.50 -29.95
CA ILE A 18 28.45 -27.24 -30.50
C ILE A 18 28.72 -26.19 -29.42
N GLY A 19 29.82 -25.45 -29.56
CA GLY A 19 30.09 -24.28 -28.74
C GLY A 19 29.02 -23.24 -29.02
N LEU A 20 27.94 -23.25 -28.24
CA LEU A 20 27.02 -22.13 -28.12
C LEU A 20 27.84 -21.02 -27.45
N SER A 21 28.45 -20.15 -28.25
CA SER A 21 28.87 -18.85 -27.73
C SER A 21 27.59 -18.17 -27.27
N SER A 22 27.43 -17.99 -25.96
CA SER A 22 26.47 -17.02 -25.43
C SER A 22 26.80 -15.70 -26.12
N SER A 23 25.93 -15.23 -27.03
CA SER A 23 26.06 -13.87 -27.53
C SER A 23 25.92 -12.99 -26.31
N HIS A 24 27.01 -12.35 -25.91
CA HIS A 24 26.93 -11.31 -24.90
C HIS A 24 26.01 -10.21 -25.44
N ALA A 25 25.06 -9.76 -24.62
CA ALA A 25 24.25 -8.59 -24.92
C ALA A 25 25.18 -7.43 -25.29
N ILE A 26 24.86 -6.71 -26.36
CA ILE A 26 25.58 -5.50 -26.73
C ILE A 26 25.05 -4.39 -25.83
N ILE A 27 25.94 -3.57 -25.27
CA ILE A 27 25.54 -2.35 -24.57
C ILE A 27 25.12 -1.32 -25.62
N ARG A 28 23.89 -0.82 -25.54
CA ARG A 28 23.37 0.28 -26.36
C ARG A 28 22.86 1.41 -25.50
N SER A 29 23.24 2.62 -25.87
CA SER A 29 22.79 3.85 -25.22
C SER A 29 21.87 4.63 -26.16
N TRP A 30 20.80 5.21 -25.63
CA TRP A 30 19.94 6.12 -26.39
C TRP A 30 20.71 7.40 -26.72
N ASP A 31 20.79 7.74 -28.00
CA ASP A 31 21.50 8.93 -28.49
C ASP A 31 20.62 9.87 -29.34
N ASP A 32 19.29 9.64 -29.33
CA ASP A 32 18.23 10.36 -30.07
C ASP A 32 18.36 10.28 -31.61
N GLY A 33 19.57 10.14 -32.16
CA GLY A 33 19.82 10.04 -33.60
C GLY A 33 19.36 11.24 -34.43
N GLY A 34 18.69 12.23 -33.81
CA GLY A 34 17.93 13.31 -34.42
C GLY A 34 16.62 12.86 -35.09
N PHE A 35 16.09 11.66 -34.79
CA PHE A 35 14.93 11.08 -35.48
C PHE A 35 13.93 10.43 -34.52
N GLY A 36 13.12 11.25 -33.86
CA GLY A 36 11.92 10.80 -33.15
C GLY A 36 12.21 9.91 -31.94
N ASP A 37 11.14 9.52 -31.24
CA ASP A 37 11.26 9.13 -29.84
C ASP A 37 11.19 7.60 -29.67
N THR A 38 11.18 6.84 -30.77
CA THR A 38 10.74 5.43 -30.78
C THR A 38 11.89 4.42 -30.83
N TRP A 39 11.80 3.37 -30.02
CA TRP A 39 12.86 2.35 -29.85
C TRP A 39 13.20 1.52 -31.10
N ASN A 40 12.28 1.36 -32.05
CA ASN A 40 12.54 0.57 -33.26
C ASN A 40 13.47 1.26 -34.28
N LEU A 41 13.78 2.54 -34.10
CA LEU A 41 14.65 3.30 -34.99
C LEU A 41 16.11 3.03 -34.66
N VAL A 42 16.75 2.25 -35.53
CA VAL A 42 18.15 1.80 -35.41
C VAL A 42 19.17 2.93 -35.18
N ASN A 43 18.85 4.14 -35.63
CA ASN A 43 19.74 5.30 -35.53
C ASN A 43 19.62 6.08 -34.21
N ASN A 44 18.68 5.72 -33.34
CA ASN A 44 18.50 6.37 -32.03
C ASN A 44 19.30 5.65 -30.92
N TRP A 45 20.07 4.65 -31.30
CA TRP A 45 20.91 3.84 -30.43
C TRP A 45 22.37 3.97 -30.81
N SER A 46 23.24 4.00 -29.82
CA SER A 46 24.69 3.99 -29.98
C SER A 46 25.30 2.77 -29.28
N PRO A 47 25.97 1.86 -30.00
CA PRO A 47 26.07 1.81 -31.46
C PRO A 47 24.72 1.54 -32.13
N ASN A 48 24.56 1.97 -33.39
CA ASN A 48 23.33 1.76 -34.16
C ASN A 48 22.96 0.28 -34.22
N GLY A 49 21.71 -0.06 -33.93
CA GLY A 49 21.19 -1.41 -34.05
C GLY A 49 19.77 -1.56 -33.51
N ASN A 50 19.25 -2.78 -33.61
CA ASN A 50 18.01 -3.16 -32.95
C ASN A 50 18.31 -3.37 -31.45
N PRO A 51 17.53 -2.79 -30.52
CA PRO A 51 17.74 -2.97 -29.09
C PRO A 51 17.33 -4.35 -28.54
N GLY A 52 16.66 -5.20 -29.34
CA GLY A 52 16.23 -6.52 -28.90
C GLY A 52 17.40 -7.44 -28.50
N GLY A 53 17.33 -7.96 -27.27
CA GLY A 53 18.32 -8.87 -26.67
C GLY A 53 19.57 -8.18 -26.10
N ASP A 54 19.58 -6.85 -26.05
CA ASP A 54 20.74 -6.03 -25.67
C ASP A 54 20.56 -5.37 -24.29
N ASP A 55 21.65 -4.84 -23.73
CA ASP A 55 21.65 -4.06 -22.49
C ASP A 55 21.40 -2.58 -22.84
N LEU A 56 20.29 -2.00 -22.38
CA LEU A 56 19.88 -0.66 -22.77
C LEU A 56 20.15 0.38 -21.69
N PHE A 57 20.68 1.53 -22.12
CA PHE A 57 20.90 2.71 -21.30
C PHE A 57 20.18 3.91 -21.91
N ILE A 58 19.49 4.69 -21.06
CA ILE A 58 18.78 5.91 -21.46
C ILE A 58 19.19 7.02 -20.49
N GLY A 59 19.62 8.16 -21.04
CA GLY A 59 20.10 9.30 -20.26
C GLY A 59 21.58 9.27 -19.90
N ASP A 60 22.31 8.20 -20.19
CA ASP A 60 23.75 8.10 -19.92
C ASP A 60 24.59 8.95 -20.88
N LEU A 61 24.10 9.18 -22.09
CA LEU A 61 24.69 10.11 -23.06
C LEU A 61 24.10 11.52 -22.95
N PRO A 62 24.87 12.58 -23.24
CA PRO A 62 24.37 13.95 -23.22
C PRO A 62 23.12 14.19 -24.08
N GLN A 63 23.02 13.47 -25.21
CA GLN A 63 21.88 13.55 -26.13
C GLN A 63 20.63 12.84 -25.60
N GLY A 64 20.78 11.83 -24.74
CA GLY A 64 19.65 11.11 -24.14
C GLY A 64 19.20 11.68 -22.79
N ALA A 65 19.97 12.59 -22.18
CA ALA A 65 19.66 13.16 -20.88
C ALA A 65 18.42 14.05 -20.96
N GLY A 66 17.40 13.74 -20.13
CA GLY A 66 16.13 14.47 -20.13
C GLY A 66 15.18 14.10 -21.28
N GLU A 67 15.56 13.18 -22.16
CA GLU A 67 14.73 12.79 -23.30
C GLU A 67 13.59 11.86 -22.88
N GLN A 68 12.49 11.91 -23.66
CA GLN A 68 11.42 10.93 -23.57
C GLN A 68 11.56 9.91 -24.69
N THR A 69 11.47 8.64 -24.34
CA THR A 69 11.52 7.53 -25.30
C THR A 69 10.25 6.69 -25.24
N ILE A 70 9.91 6.06 -26.35
CA ILE A 70 8.66 5.34 -26.57
C ILE A 70 8.98 3.92 -27.03
N VAL A 71 8.53 2.94 -26.24
CA VAL A 71 8.56 1.51 -26.58
C VAL A 71 7.39 1.25 -27.53
N ASN A 72 7.62 1.39 -28.84
CA ASN A 72 6.54 1.40 -29.84
C ASN A 72 6.23 0.02 -30.47
N PHE A 73 6.83 -1.05 -29.94
CA PHE A 73 6.60 -2.45 -30.27
C PHE A 73 6.89 -3.29 -29.04
N ASP A 74 6.48 -4.57 -29.04
CA ASP A 74 6.98 -5.50 -28.03
C ASP A 74 8.49 -5.68 -28.15
N PHE A 75 9.20 -5.51 -27.04
CA PHE A 75 10.64 -5.75 -26.95
C PHE A 75 10.97 -6.77 -25.87
N THR A 76 12.00 -7.57 -26.14
CA THR A 76 12.72 -8.36 -25.15
C THR A 76 14.15 -7.87 -25.14
N ILE A 77 14.63 -7.40 -23.99
CA ILE A 77 15.97 -6.86 -23.77
C ILE A 77 16.64 -7.56 -22.58
N GLU A 78 17.95 -7.43 -22.44
CA GLU A 78 18.67 -8.08 -21.35
C GLU A 78 18.62 -7.27 -20.06
N SER A 79 18.89 -5.97 -20.13
CA SER A 79 18.76 -5.04 -18.99
C SER A 79 18.31 -3.65 -19.44
N LEU A 80 17.76 -2.86 -18.52
CA LEU A 80 17.35 -1.48 -18.75
C LEU A 80 17.86 -0.58 -17.64
N THR A 81 18.58 0.48 -18.00
CA THR A 81 18.97 1.55 -17.08
C THR A 81 18.46 2.90 -17.59
N ILE A 82 17.65 3.61 -16.80
CA ILE A 82 17.18 4.98 -17.11
C ILE A 82 17.74 5.94 -16.07
N THR A 83 18.35 7.04 -16.49
CA THR A 83 19.03 8.02 -15.62
C THR A 83 18.86 9.47 -16.09
N ASN A 84 19.39 10.43 -15.33
CA ASN A 84 19.59 11.82 -15.73
C ASN A 84 18.33 12.53 -16.26
N GLY A 85 17.18 12.29 -15.63
CA GLY A 85 15.91 12.90 -16.00
C GLY A 85 15.29 12.34 -17.28
N ALA A 86 15.88 11.31 -17.89
CA ALA A 86 15.29 10.67 -19.05
C ALA A 86 14.08 9.81 -18.67
N SER A 87 13.25 9.48 -19.66
CA SER A 87 12.05 8.67 -19.48
C SER A 87 11.87 7.61 -20.56
N ALA A 88 11.20 6.51 -20.18
CA ALA A 88 10.70 5.51 -21.10
C ALA A 88 9.20 5.30 -20.87
N ASP A 89 8.42 5.31 -21.94
CA ASP A 89 6.98 5.03 -21.93
C ASP A 89 6.72 3.76 -22.72
N THR A 90 6.08 2.76 -22.09
CA THR A 90 5.72 1.50 -22.77
C THR A 90 4.71 1.69 -23.89
N ASP A 91 3.95 2.81 -23.90
CA ASP A 91 2.96 3.16 -24.94
C ASP A 91 1.95 2.04 -25.27
N GLY A 92 1.61 1.23 -24.26
CA GLY A 92 0.70 0.09 -24.37
C GLY A 92 1.31 -1.15 -25.04
N ASN A 93 2.63 -1.20 -25.23
CA ASN A 93 3.36 -2.37 -25.73
C ASN A 93 4.04 -3.10 -24.57
N ARG A 94 4.33 -4.39 -24.75
CA ARG A 94 5.02 -5.17 -23.73
C ARG A 94 6.53 -4.96 -23.76
N LEU A 95 7.11 -4.71 -22.60
CA LEU A 95 8.55 -4.72 -22.38
C LEU A 95 8.95 -5.90 -21.48
N ILE A 96 9.74 -6.82 -22.03
CA ILE A 96 10.37 -7.91 -21.27
C ILE A 96 11.85 -7.57 -21.05
N VAL A 97 12.28 -7.55 -19.80
CA VAL A 97 13.66 -7.33 -19.37
C VAL A 97 14.15 -8.59 -18.66
N ASN A 98 15.04 -9.36 -19.28
CA ASN A 98 15.52 -10.64 -18.73
C ASN A 98 16.41 -10.50 -17.49
N GLY A 99 16.76 -9.28 -17.11
CA GLY A 99 17.66 -8.98 -16.01
C GLY A 99 17.18 -7.78 -15.20
N LEU A 100 18.10 -6.89 -14.87
CA LEU A 100 17.82 -5.72 -14.05
C LEU A 100 17.13 -4.62 -14.86
N THR A 101 16.00 -4.14 -14.36
CA THR A 101 15.45 -2.82 -14.68
C THR A 101 15.82 -1.84 -13.56
N SER A 102 16.59 -0.80 -13.86
CA SER A 102 17.02 0.23 -12.91
C SER A 102 16.64 1.61 -13.40
N ILE A 103 15.90 2.37 -12.61
CA ILE A 103 15.60 3.78 -12.87
C ILE A 103 16.12 4.63 -11.72
N ALA A 104 16.89 5.69 -11.97
CA ALA A 104 17.50 6.47 -10.88
C ALA A 104 17.77 7.92 -11.26
N GLY A 105 17.65 8.81 -10.27
CA GLY A 105 17.91 10.24 -10.42
C GLY A 105 16.64 11.06 -10.52
N ALA A 106 16.76 12.36 -10.22
CA ALA A 106 15.63 13.27 -10.20
C ALA A 106 14.98 13.39 -11.59
N ASN A 107 13.64 13.38 -11.62
CA ASN A 107 12.82 13.47 -12.84
C ASN A 107 13.03 12.32 -13.83
N THR A 108 13.68 11.23 -13.43
CA THR A 108 13.77 10.03 -14.25
C THR A 108 12.50 9.20 -14.10
N GLU A 109 11.92 8.76 -15.21
CA GLU A 109 10.57 8.17 -15.20
C GLU A 109 10.46 6.91 -16.06
N LEU A 110 9.75 5.90 -15.54
CA LEU A 110 9.28 4.75 -16.31
C LEU A 110 7.74 4.76 -16.29
N ARG A 111 7.13 5.04 -17.43
CA ARG A 111 5.68 5.03 -17.61
C ARG A 111 5.25 3.67 -18.17
N ILE A 112 4.37 3.00 -17.43
CA ILE A 112 3.93 1.63 -17.70
C ILE A 112 2.43 1.68 -17.97
N ARG A 113 2.05 1.57 -19.23
CA ARG A 113 0.67 1.62 -19.70
C ARG A 113 0.19 0.22 -20.03
N ASP A 114 -1.10 -0.01 -19.83
CA ASP A 114 -1.71 -1.31 -20.04
C ASP A 114 -1.47 -1.85 -21.45
N ASP A 115 -0.96 -3.08 -21.53
CA ASP A 115 -0.88 -3.83 -22.77
C ASP A 115 -2.13 -4.70 -22.91
N THR A 116 -3.14 -4.09 -23.53
CA THR A 116 -4.43 -4.73 -23.81
C THR A 116 -4.33 -6.01 -24.64
N SER A 117 -3.16 -6.33 -25.22
CA SER A 117 -2.97 -7.44 -26.14
C SER A 117 -2.31 -8.68 -25.52
N SER A 118 -1.40 -8.54 -24.56
CA SER A 118 -0.54 -9.64 -24.14
C SER A 118 -0.40 -9.86 -22.62
N GLY A 119 -1.08 -9.07 -21.80
CA GLY A 119 -1.07 -9.18 -20.33
C GLY A 119 -0.17 -8.12 -19.69
N ALA A 120 0.90 -8.55 -19.02
CA ALA A 120 1.80 -7.62 -18.34
C ALA A 120 2.53 -6.68 -19.30
N ALA A 121 2.40 -5.38 -19.02
CA ALA A 121 3.08 -4.31 -19.74
C ALA A 121 4.59 -4.32 -19.48
N LEU A 122 5.01 -4.66 -18.25
CA LEU A 122 6.40 -4.83 -17.88
C LEU A 122 6.62 -6.19 -17.21
N LEU A 123 7.53 -6.98 -17.76
CA LEU A 123 8.09 -8.17 -17.13
C LEU A 123 9.58 -7.94 -16.89
N THR A 124 10.05 -8.05 -15.66
CA THR A 124 11.47 -7.87 -15.32
C THR A 124 11.91 -8.88 -14.26
N GLU A 125 13.16 -9.33 -14.25
CA GLU A 125 13.65 -10.20 -13.17
C GLU A 125 13.86 -9.42 -11.87
N THR A 126 14.29 -8.17 -11.94
CA THR A 126 14.52 -7.31 -10.77
C THR A 126 14.19 -5.87 -11.14
N LEU A 127 13.46 -5.16 -10.28
CA LEU A 127 13.12 -3.75 -10.49
C LEU A 127 13.71 -2.91 -9.36
N PHE A 128 14.59 -1.99 -9.72
CA PHE A 128 15.18 -1.01 -8.81
C PHE A 128 14.72 0.40 -9.19
N ILE A 129 14.09 1.07 -8.24
CA ILE A 129 13.65 2.46 -8.38
C ILE A 129 14.46 3.29 -7.39
N GLY A 130 15.46 4.01 -7.89
CA GLY A 130 16.34 4.85 -7.10
C GLY A 130 15.67 6.15 -6.64
N SER A 131 16.28 6.81 -5.66
CA SER A 131 15.83 8.10 -5.13
C SER A 131 15.61 9.12 -6.24
N GLY A 132 14.45 9.79 -6.19
CA GLY A 132 14.05 10.84 -7.14
C GLY A 132 13.49 10.34 -8.47
N ALA A 133 13.54 9.03 -8.74
CA ALA A 133 12.91 8.42 -9.91
C ALA A 133 11.45 8.06 -9.63
N ILE A 134 10.67 7.93 -10.71
CA ILE A 134 9.23 7.64 -10.67
C ILE A 134 8.95 6.44 -11.58
N ALA A 135 8.31 5.39 -11.05
CA ALA A 135 7.62 4.39 -11.86
C ALA A 135 6.12 4.67 -11.80
N GLU A 136 5.51 4.99 -12.94
CA GLU A 136 4.10 5.35 -13.03
C GLU A 136 3.31 4.29 -13.81
N MET A 137 2.28 3.75 -13.18
CA MET A 137 1.40 2.70 -13.72
C MET A 137 0.06 3.30 -14.14
N TYR A 138 -0.30 3.13 -15.41
CA TYR A 138 -1.53 3.65 -16.01
C TYR A 138 -2.50 2.56 -16.40
N ASP A 139 -3.79 2.91 -16.43
CA ASP A 139 -4.84 2.18 -17.14
C ASP A 139 -4.96 0.69 -16.77
N ASP A 140 -4.70 0.37 -15.50
CA ASP A 140 -4.72 -0.99 -14.95
C ASP A 140 -3.56 -1.88 -15.43
N SER A 141 -2.42 -1.29 -15.79
CA SER A 141 -1.23 -2.02 -16.23
C SER A 141 -0.72 -3.03 -15.22
N GLU A 142 -0.20 -4.15 -15.71
CA GLU A 142 0.41 -5.18 -14.86
C GLU A 142 1.95 -5.14 -15.00
N VAL A 143 2.62 -5.04 -13.85
CA VAL A 143 4.06 -5.19 -13.67
C VAL A 143 4.33 -6.53 -12.99
N ILE A 144 5.17 -7.35 -13.62
CA ILE A 144 5.61 -8.63 -13.08
C ILE A 144 7.10 -8.53 -12.73
N VAL A 145 7.43 -8.85 -11.48
CA VAL A 145 8.81 -9.05 -11.03
C VAL A 145 9.06 -10.55 -10.87
N GLY A 146 10.04 -11.06 -11.61
CA GLY A 146 10.40 -12.47 -11.76
C GLY A 146 11.17 -13.03 -10.56
N ASN A 147 12.35 -13.59 -10.81
CA ASN A 147 13.19 -14.29 -9.81
C ASN A 147 14.04 -13.34 -8.94
N GLY A 148 13.53 -12.14 -8.66
CA GLY A 148 14.26 -11.12 -7.91
C GLY A 148 13.32 -10.22 -7.13
N ALA A 149 13.89 -9.15 -6.57
CA ALA A 149 13.16 -8.23 -5.72
C ALA A 149 12.78 -6.94 -6.45
N LEU A 150 11.66 -6.35 -6.04
CA LEU A 150 11.35 -4.95 -6.25
C LEU A 150 11.93 -4.14 -5.10
N THR A 151 12.77 -3.14 -5.40
CA THR A 151 13.26 -2.19 -4.39
C THR A 151 12.91 -0.77 -4.80
N ASN A 152 12.15 -0.07 -3.95
CA ASN A 152 11.77 1.31 -4.17
C ASN A 152 12.39 2.27 -3.16
N PHE A 153 13.26 3.17 -3.64
CA PHE A 153 13.76 4.35 -2.95
C PHE A 153 13.22 5.65 -3.54
N GLY A 154 12.47 5.58 -4.64
CA GLY A 154 11.84 6.70 -5.32
C GLY A 154 10.33 6.69 -5.11
N THR A 155 9.57 6.86 -6.18
CA THR A 155 8.11 6.80 -6.17
C THR A 155 7.59 5.72 -7.10
N ILE A 156 6.73 4.84 -6.58
CA ILE A 156 5.80 4.05 -7.39
C ILE A 156 4.45 4.75 -7.31
N GLN A 157 3.83 5.06 -8.43
CA GLN A 157 2.51 5.69 -8.43
C GLN A 157 1.56 5.13 -9.48
N GLY A 158 0.25 5.26 -9.24
CA GLY A 158 -0.78 4.91 -10.21
C GLY A 158 -1.70 3.76 -9.78
N ASN A 159 -2.07 2.89 -10.72
CA ASN A 159 -2.99 1.76 -10.51
C ASN A 159 -2.68 0.60 -11.45
N GLY A 160 -3.22 -0.58 -11.14
CA GLY A 160 -3.01 -1.82 -11.87
C GLY A 160 -2.58 -2.97 -10.96
N GLY A 161 -1.68 -3.82 -11.44
CA GLY A 161 -1.22 -5.00 -10.70
C GLY A 161 0.31 -5.05 -10.58
N LEU A 162 0.81 -5.30 -9.38
CA LEU A 162 2.20 -5.67 -9.13
C LEU A 162 2.23 -7.14 -8.69
N ARG A 163 2.82 -8.01 -9.51
CA ARG A 163 2.88 -9.46 -9.23
C ARG A 163 4.32 -9.92 -9.00
N LEU A 164 4.55 -10.53 -7.85
CA LEU A 164 5.85 -11.05 -7.42
C LEU A 164 5.89 -12.57 -7.67
N LEU A 165 6.79 -13.03 -8.55
CA LEU A 165 6.84 -14.42 -9.01
C LEU A 165 7.95 -15.27 -8.41
N ASP A 166 8.84 -14.69 -7.61
CA ASP A 166 9.89 -15.48 -6.96
C ASP A 166 9.31 -16.50 -5.96
N ASN A 167 10.02 -17.61 -5.76
CA ASN A 167 9.65 -18.72 -4.88
C ASN A 167 10.72 -18.91 -3.79
N PRO A 168 10.75 -18.03 -2.79
CA PRO A 168 11.73 -18.12 -1.71
C PRO A 168 11.44 -19.34 -0.82
N ALA A 169 12.48 -20.04 -0.36
CA ALA A 169 12.32 -21.23 0.48
C ALA A 169 12.00 -20.93 1.97
N SER A 170 11.87 -19.66 2.33
CA SER A 170 11.57 -19.16 3.67
C SER A 170 11.11 -17.71 3.59
N PRO A 171 10.41 -17.17 4.62
CA PRO A 171 9.91 -15.79 4.61
C PRO A 171 10.95 -14.77 4.13
N THR A 172 10.70 -14.15 2.98
CA THR A 172 11.65 -13.26 2.28
C THR A 172 10.94 -12.06 1.67
N SER A 173 11.50 -10.86 1.86
CA SER A 173 11.00 -9.66 1.18
C SER A 173 11.25 -9.75 -0.32
N LEU A 174 10.18 -9.73 -1.11
CA LEU A 174 10.24 -9.60 -2.57
C LEU A 174 9.91 -8.19 -3.04
N PHE A 175 9.35 -7.36 -2.16
CA PHE A 175 9.15 -5.94 -2.39
C PHE A 175 9.52 -5.17 -1.13
N THR A 176 10.53 -4.31 -1.23
CA THR A 176 10.87 -3.35 -0.18
C THR A 176 10.64 -1.92 -0.66
N ASN A 177 9.86 -1.15 0.09
CA ASN A 177 9.55 0.26 -0.15
C ASN A 177 10.18 1.14 0.94
N SER A 178 11.28 1.81 0.59
CA SER A 178 11.89 2.89 1.38
C SER A 178 11.58 4.29 0.82
N GLY A 179 10.72 4.37 -0.20
CA GLY A 179 10.28 5.61 -0.83
C GLY A 179 8.76 5.77 -0.71
N THR A 180 8.11 6.30 -1.74
CA THR A 180 6.66 6.53 -1.76
C THR A 180 5.96 5.49 -2.63
N LEU A 181 4.90 4.87 -2.10
CA LEU A 181 3.90 4.13 -2.83
C LEU A 181 2.60 4.95 -2.86
N SER A 182 2.26 5.54 -4.01
CA SER A 182 1.09 6.41 -4.17
C SER A 182 0.03 5.80 -5.08
N VAL A 183 -1.10 5.37 -4.53
CA VAL A 183 -2.17 4.74 -5.33
C VAL A 183 -3.21 5.77 -5.76
N GLY A 184 -3.60 5.73 -7.04
CA GLY A 184 -4.57 6.65 -7.64
C GLY A 184 -3.91 7.75 -8.47
N GLN A 185 -4.63 8.85 -8.70
CA GLN A 185 -4.11 9.97 -9.51
C GLN A 185 -3.42 11.01 -8.63
N PRO A 186 -2.17 11.43 -8.93
CA PRO A 186 -1.43 12.39 -8.11
C PRO A 186 -2.00 13.82 -8.16
N ASN A 187 -2.95 14.09 -9.05
CA ASN A 187 -3.57 15.41 -9.20
C ASN A 187 -5.00 15.42 -8.66
N PHE A 188 -5.39 16.53 -8.05
CA PHE A 188 -6.77 16.74 -7.63
C PHE A 188 -7.70 16.71 -8.85
N VAL A 189 -8.59 15.72 -8.85
CA VAL A 189 -9.67 15.60 -9.83
C VAL A 189 -10.98 15.60 -9.06
N LEU A 190 -11.93 16.44 -9.48
CA LEU A 190 -13.28 16.40 -8.91
C LEU A 190 -13.95 15.11 -9.36
N ASN A 191 -14.33 14.24 -8.41
CA ASN A 191 -14.87 12.89 -8.65
C ASN A 191 -13.90 12.00 -9.46
N PRO A 192 -12.74 11.64 -8.90
CA PRO A 192 -11.81 10.76 -9.58
C PRO A 192 -12.45 9.39 -9.83
N LEU A 193 -12.04 8.70 -10.90
CA LEU A 193 -12.46 7.31 -11.10
C LEU A 193 -11.87 6.43 -9.99
N ALA A 194 -12.60 5.38 -9.61
CA ALA A 194 -12.06 4.36 -8.72
C ALA A 194 -10.83 3.69 -9.37
N ARG A 195 -9.77 3.51 -8.58
CA ARG A 195 -8.50 2.96 -9.04
C ARG A 195 -7.94 2.01 -8.01
N THR A 196 -7.47 0.85 -8.44
CA THR A 196 -6.90 -0.16 -7.55
C THR A 196 -5.46 -0.45 -7.94
N LEU A 197 -4.56 -0.48 -6.96
CA LEU A 197 -3.27 -1.16 -7.11
C LEU A 197 -3.33 -2.46 -6.30
N ALA A 198 -3.28 -3.60 -6.99
CA ALA A 198 -3.21 -4.91 -6.35
C ALA A 198 -1.75 -5.38 -6.28
N ILE A 199 -1.29 -5.79 -5.11
CA ILE A 199 0.03 -6.38 -4.90
C ILE A 199 -0.16 -7.84 -4.50
N THR A 200 0.32 -8.75 -5.35
CA THR A 200 0.13 -10.20 -5.20
C THR A 200 1.45 -10.93 -5.31
N ALA A 201 1.54 -12.11 -4.69
CA ALA A 201 2.66 -13.02 -4.85
C ALA A 201 2.15 -14.44 -5.10
N ILE A 202 2.94 -15.25 -5.80
CA ILE A 202 2.57 -16.67 -6.03
C ILE A 202 3.00 -17.58 -4.88
N ASP A 203 3.95 -17.12 -4.06
CA ASP A 203 4.56 -17.90 -2.99
C ASP A 203 4.11 -17.45 -1.61
N VAL A 204 3.87 -18.42 -0.72
CA VAL A 204 3.43 -18.20 0.66
C VAL A 204 4.53 -17.61 1.56
N ASP A 205 5.80 -17.80 1.19
CA ASP A 205 6.96 -17.25 1.87
C ASP A 205 7.38 -15.87 1.31
N ALA A 206 6.71 -15.37 0.27
CA ALA A 206 6.87 -13.99 -0.17
C ALA A 206 6.39 -13.01 0.91
N ARG A 207 7.15 -11.93 1.11
CA ARG A 207 6.81 -10.82 2.01
C ARG A 207 6.93 -9.50 1.28
N VAL A 208 6.19 -8.52 1.77
CA VAL A 208 6.35 -7.11 1.42
C VAL A 208 6.81 -6.34 2.65
N ASP A 209 7.79 -5.48 2.46
CA ASP A 209 8.27 -4.53 3.44
C ASP A 209 7.89 -3.13 2.90
N LEU A 210 6.88 -2.49 3.49
CA LEU A 210 6.30 -1.25 2.96
C LEU A 210 7.01 0.02 3.43
N ASP A 211 7.94 -0.09 4.37
CA ASP A 211 8.64 1.04 4.98
C ASP A 211 10.18 0.92 4.98
N GLY A 212 10.72 -0.22 4.58
CA GLY A 212 12.16 -0.47 4.52
C GLY A 212 12.79 -0.32 5.88
N ASN A 213 13.66 0.67 6.02
CA ASN A 213 14.25 1.02 7.32
C ASN A 213 13.39 2.05 8.10
N GLY A 214 12.07 1.99 7.97
CA GLY A 214 11.10 2.89 8.59
C GLY A 214 10.91 4.26 7.93
N ASN A 215 11.20 4.37 6.63
CA ASN A 215 11.07 5.64 5.88
C ASN A 215 10.02 5.59 4.76
N GLY A 216 9.43 4.42 4.48
CA GLY A 216 8.46 4.32 3.39
C GLY A 216 7.15 5.04 3.71
N VAL A 217 6.54 5.55 2.65
CA VAL A 217 5.25 6.25 2.69
C VAL A 217 4.26 5.49 1.83
N VAL A 218 3.06 5.28 2.35
CA VAL A 218 1.91 4.80 1.58
C VAL A 218 0.90 5.94 1.48
N SER A 219 0.52 6.33 0.28
CA SER A 219 -0.43 7.43 0.06
C SER A 219 -1.56 6.96 -0.85
N LEU A 220 -2.78 6.88 -0.32
CA LEU A 220 -3.96 6.56 -1.10
C LEU A 220 -4.69 7.84 -1.46
N GLN A 221 -4.75 8.15 -2.75
CA GLN A 221 -5.48 9.31 -3.24
C GLN A 221 -7.00 9.08 -3.16
N SER A 222 -7.78 10.11 -3.48
CA SER A 222 -9.25 9.96 -3.47
C SER A 222 -9.71 8.83 -4.40
N ASN A 223 -10.67 8.02 -3.96
CA ASN A 223 -11.19 6.84 -4.67
C ASN A 223 -10.13 5.77 -5.02
N ALA A 224 -8.97 5.78 -4.35
CA ALA A 224 -7.92 4.79 -4.56
C ALA A 224 -8.05 3.59 -3.62
N THR A 225 -7.75 2.39 -4.10
CA THR A 225 -7.66 1.17 -3.31
C THR A 225 -6.26 0.58 -3.41
N LEU A 226 -5.57 0.41 -2.29
CA LEU A 226 -4.43 -0.50 -2.22
C LEU A 226 -4.94 -1.85 -1.73
N ASP A 227 -4.79 -2.87 -2.55
CA ASP A 227 -5.17 -4.25 -2.24
C ASP A 227 -3.89 -5.08 -2.10
N LEU A 228 -3.60 -5.54 -0.87
CA LEU A 228 -2.37 -6.23 -0.52
C LEU A 228 -2.66 -7.67 -0.07
N ASP A 229 -2.42 -8.59 -1.01
CA ASP A 229 -2.58 -10.04 -0.85
C ASP A 229 -1.27 -10.75 -0.44
N VAL A 230 -0.29 -9.99 0.08
CA VAL A 230 1.01 -10.51 0.51
C VAL A 230 1.26 -10.07 1.96
N PRO A 231 1.65 -10.98 2.88
CA PRO A 231 1.92 -10.60 4.26
C PRO A 231 3.08 -9.59 4.35
N LEU A 232 2.95 -8.66 5.30
CA LEU A 232 4.06 -7.77 5.64
C LEU A 232 5.21 -8.54 6.30
N LEU A 233 6.44 -8.09 6.06
CA LEU A 233 7.64 -8.67 6.66
C LEU A 233 7.72 -8.36 8.17
N ASP A 234 7.37 -7.14 8.54
CA ASP A 234 7.50 -6.55 9.87
C ASP A 234 6.39 -5.49 10.11
N PRO A 235 6.30 -4.91 11.32
CA PRO A 235 5.40 -3.80 11.60
C PRO A 235 5.73 -2.57 10.77
N PHE A 236 4.71 -1.96 10.17
CA PHE A 236 4.88 -0.72 9.39
C PHE A 236 5.16 0.46 10.32
N SER A 237 6.33 1.08 10.18
CA SER A 237 6.81 2.20 11.00
C SER A 237 6.86 3.55 10.27
N GLY A 238 6.47 3.58 8.99
CA GLY A 238 6.39 4.79 8.17
C GLY A 238 5.09 5.59 8.32
N ASP A 239 4.74 6.35 7.27
CA ASP A 239 3.49 7.14 7.22
C ASP A 239 2.50 6.55 6.20
N ILE A 240 1.25 6.36 6.61
CA ILE A 240 0.11 6.08 5.74
C ILE A 240 -0.76 7.33 5.65
N TYR A 241 -1.09 7.75 4.43
CA TYR A 241 -2.05 8.82 4.16
C TYR A 241 -3.27 8.25 3.44
N LEU A 242 -4.46 8.46 4.01
CA LEU A 242 -5.72 7.97 3.47
C LEU A 242 -6.57 9.13 2.96
N GLY A 243 -6.75 9.22 1.64
CA GLY A 243 -7.61 10.20 1.00
C GLY A 243 -9.11 9.87 1.10
N PRO A 244 -9.98 10.79 0.67
CA PRO A 244 -11.44 10.60 0.61
C PRO A 244 -11.86 9.36 -0.18
N ASN A 245 -12.75 8.53 0.37
CA ASN A 245 -13.25 7.31 -0.30
C ASN A 245 -12.13 6.35 -0.76
N SER A 246 -10.97 6.41 -0.10
CA SER A 246 -9.87 5.46 -0.31
C SER A 246 -10.09 4.18 0.50
N THR A 247 -9.46 3.08 0.07
CA THR A 247 -9.48 1.81 0.79
C THR A 247 -8.07 1.24 0.91
N LEU A 248 -7.60 1.02 2.13
CA LEU A 248 -6.43 0.21 2.41
C LEU A 248 -6.91 -1.19 2.80
N ASP A 249 -6.74 -2.16 1.90
CA ASP A 249 -7.07 -3.56 2.15
C ASP A 249 -5.78 -4.37 2.30
N VAL A 250 -5.56 -4.91 3.50
CA VAL A 250 -4.40 -5.76 3.79
C VAL A 250 -4.93 -7.10 4.25
N GLN A 251 -4.89 -8.10 3.37
CA GLN A 251 -5.57 -9.39 3.58
C GLN A 251 -5.02 -10.16 4.80
N SER A 252 -3.73 -10.01 5.09
CA SER A 252 -3.07 -10.66 6.23
C SER A 252 -3.16 -9.80 7.50
N ASN A 253 -2.99 -10.44 8.67
CA ASN A 253 -2.80 -9.69 9.91
C ASN A 253 -1.53 -8.85 9.82
N TRP A 254 -1.59 -7.63 10.32
CA TRP A 254 -0.50 -6.67 10.21
C TRP A 254 -0.45 -5.75 11.43
N GLN A 255 0.67 -5.07 11.57
CA GLN A 255 0.97 -4.22 12.71
C GLN A 255 1.48 -2.87 12.24
N VAL A 256 1.18 -1.83 13.01
CA VAL A 256 1.66 -0.47 12.77
C VAL A 256 2.38 0.02 14.00
N ASP A 257 3.60 0.52 13.80
CA ASP A 257 4.43 1.26 14.75
C ASP A 257 4.47 2.77 14.39
N GLY A 258 4.08 3.11 13.15
CA GLY A 258 4.13 4.46 12.58
C GLY A 258 2.81 5.24 12.66
N ASN A 259 2.56 6.08 11.66
CA ASN A 259 1.42 7.00 11.63
C ASN A 259 0.43 6.64 10.52
N ILE A 260 -0.87 6.71 10.83
CA ILE A 260 -1.96 6.72 9.86
C ILE A 260 -2.67 8.06 9.96
N ASN A 261 -2.62 8.84 8.88
CA ASN A 261 -3.28 10.14 8.79
C ASN A 261 -4.41 10.04 7.77
N VAL A 262 -5.63 10.32 8.22
CA VAL A 262 -6.76 10.51 7.32
C VAL A 262 -6.69 11.95 6.84
N ASN A 263 -6.77 12.15 5.53
CA ASN A 263 -6.78 13.48 4.94
C ASN A 263 -8.06 13.60 4.12
N SER A 264 -9.08 14.31 4.62
CA SER A 264 -10.18 14.72 3.75
C SER A 264 -9.70 15.87 2.85
N SER A 265 -9.99 15.82 1.56
CA SER A 265 -9.88 17.02 0.73
C SER A 265 -11.01 17.99 1.13
N PHE A 266 -10.76 19.31 1.07
CA PHE A 266 -11.67 20.45 1.36
C PHE A 266 -13.02 20.48 0.60
N LEU A 267 -13.43 19.38 -0.03
CA LEU A 267 -14.73 19.24 -0.66
C LEU A 267 -15.78 18.92 0.40
N THR A 268 -16.84 19.72 0.42
CA THR A 268 -17.97 19.68 1.36
C THR A 268 -18.80 18.39 1.36
N LEU A 269 -18.32 17.31 0.74
CA LEU A 269 -18.96 16.00 0.76
C LEU A 269 -18.14 15.09 1.67
N VAL A 270 -18.73 14.75 2.83
CA VAL A 270 -18.19 13.77 3.76
C VAL A 270 -17.93 12.47 2.99
N GLN A 271 -16.66 12.06 2.93
CA GLN A 271 -16.18 10.90 2.19
C GLN A 271 -15.26 10.11 3.10
N GLU A 272 -15.34 8.79 3.00
CA GLU A 272 -14.85 7.89 4.03
C GLU A 272 -13.60 7.15 3.57
N ALA A 273 -12.50 7.25 4.32
CA ALA A 273 -11.40 6.32 4.18
C ALA A 273 -11.73 4.99 4.86
N THR A 274 -11.39 3.87 4.24
CA THR A 274 -11.63 2.52 4.79
C THR A 274 -10.31 1.77 5.01
N ILE A 275 -10.21 1.10 6.16
CA ILE A 275 -9.20 0.06 6.42
C ILE A 275 -9.90 -1.29 6.50
N ALA A 276 -9.50 -2.23 5.65
CA ALA A 276 -10.11 -3.54 5.47
C ALA A 276 -9.08 -4.69 5.54
N GLY A 277 -9.57 -5.93 5.49
CA GLY A 277 -8.75 -7.14 5.48
C GLY A 277 -8.54 -7.78 6.85
N GLY A 278 -7.31 -8.21 7.12
CA GLY A 278 -6.88 -8.89 8.33
C GLY A 278 -6.88 -8.01 9.58
N LEU A 279 -6.51 -8.59 10.73
CA LEU A 279 -6.40 -7.86 11.99
C LEU A 279 -5.33 -6.75 11.87
N LEU A 280 -5.72 -5.51 12.14
CA LEU A 280 -4.81 -4.39 12.37
C LEU A 280 -4.48 -4.29 13.87
N SER A 281 -3.20 -4.43 14.21
CA SER A 281 -2.70 -4.15 15.56
C SER A 281 -1.95 -2.82 15.58
N LEU A 282 -2.36 -1.90 16.46
CA LEU A 282 -1.59 -0.69 16.74
C LEU A 282 -0.65 -0.97 17.91
N ASN A 283 0.65 -0.81 17.68
CA ASN A 283 1.69 -1.04 18.67
C ASN A 283 1.99 0.25 19.47
N SER A 284 2.92 0.13 20.42
CA SER A 284 3.34 1.25 21.26
C SER A 284 3.87 2.41 20.43
N GLY A 285 3.27 3.59 20.59
CA GLY A 285 3.68 4.81 19.88
C GLY A 285 3.02 5.00 18.51
N ALA A 286 2.33 3.98 17.98
CA ALA A 286 1.57 4.12 16.75
C ALA A 286 0.45 5.17 16.90
N THR A 287 0.22 5.96 15.86
CA THR A 287 -0.81 6.99 15.86
C THR A 287 -1.78 6.83 14.70
N VAL A 288 -3.06 7.06 14.97
CA VAL A 288 -4.12 7.23 13.97
C VAL A 288 -4.74 8.59 14.19
N THR A 289 -4.78 9.43 13.16
CA THR A 289 -5.18 10.83 13.28
C THR A 289 -6.28 11.16 12.27
N LEU A 290 -7.36 11.74 12.79
CA LEU A 290 -8.36 12.51 12.05
C LEU A 290 -8.32 13.92 12.65
N ASP A 291 -7.80 14.89 11.90
CA ASP A 291 -7.57 16.26 12.37
C ASP A 291 -8.74 17.20 12.05
N GLU A 292 -9.55 16.85 11.05
CA GLU A 292 -10.64 17.71 10.57
C GLU A 292 -12.02 17.11 10.86
N THR A 293 -12.99 17.99 11.05
CA THR A 293 -14.35 17.60 11.49
C THR A 293 -15.17 16.85 10.44
N ASP A 294 -14.77 16.91 9.17
CA ASP A 294 -15.43 16.24 8.05
C ASP A 294 -14.76 14.94 7.62
N GLU A 295 -13.66 14.55 8.30
CA GLU A 295 -12.96 13.30 8.07
C GLU A 295 -13.76 12.13 8.61
N VAL A 296 -13.76 11.04 7.84
CA VAL A 296 -14.39 9.78 8.26
C VAL A 296 -13.44 8.64 8.01
N LEU A 297 -13.19 7.85 9.05
CA LEU A 297 -12.43 6.60 8.98
C LEU A 297 -13.33 5.43 9.33
N ARG A 298 -13.42 4.45 8.43
CA ARG A 298 -14.09 3.17 8.69
C ARG A 298 -13.07 2.06 8.89
N PHE A 299 -13.19 1.38 10.02
CA PHE A 299 -12.55 0.09 10.25
C PHE A 299 -13.51 -1.03 9.85
N ALA A 300 -13.27 -1.59 8.65
CA ALA A 300 -13.85 -2.85 8.20
C ALA A 300 -12.97 -4.06 8.58
N ALA A 301 -11.70 -3.81 8.95
CA ALA A 301 -10.80 -4.76 9.59
C ALA A 301 -11.00 -4.80 11.12
N THR A 302 -10.71 -5.95 11.73
CA THR A 302 -10.64 -6.03 13.20
C THR A 302 -9.52 -5.12 13.69
N LEU A 303 -9.76 -4.35 14.77
CA LEU A 303 -8.77 -3.45 15.37
C LEU A 303 -8.36 -3.93 16.76
N SER A 304 -7.05 -3.99 17.02
CA SER A 304 -6.46 -4.17 18.34
C SER A 304 -5.51 -3.01 18.64
N ALA A 305 -6.00 -2.00 19.34
CA ALA A 305 -5.20 -0.89 19.82
C ALA A 305 -4.73 -1.19 21.26
N ASN A 306 -3.46 -1.53 21.42
CA ASN A 306 -2.87 -1.92 22.69
C ASN A 306 -1.52 -1.22 22.89
N ASN A 307 -0.92 -1.33 24.08
CA ASN A 307 0.48 -0.97 24.32
C ASN A 307 0.85 0.52 24.21
N GLY A 308 -0.07 1.49 24.37
CA GLY A 308 0.28 2.91 24.28
C GLY A 308 0.09 3.54 22.90
N SER A 309 -0.60 2.87 21.97
CA SER A 309 -1.06 3.46 20.72
C SER A 309 -2.06 4.60 20.95
N THR A 310 -2.14 5.55 20.03
CA THR A 310 -3.08 6.68 20.10
C THR A 310 -4.00 6.71 18.88
N LEU A 311 -5.30 6.90 19.10
CA LEU A 311 -6.28 7.26 18.08
C LEU A 311 -6.83 8.64 18.45
N ALA A 312 -6.44 9.66 17.70
CA ALA A 312 -6.82 11.05 17.87
C ALA A 312 -7.91 11.41 16.84
N ASN A 313 -9.15 11.60 17.31
CA ASN A 313 -10.32 11.72 16.42
C ASN A 313 -11.05 13.06 16.57
N SER A 314 -10.82 13.99 15.65
CA SER A 314 -11.60 15.23 15.49
C SER A 314 -12.79 15.09 14.52
N GLY A 315 -12.85 13.98 13.77
CA GLY A 315 -13.88 13.66 12.78
C GLY A 315 -14.79 12.51 13.23
N THR A 316 -15.12 11.58 12.33
CA THR A 316 -15.94 10.39 12.64
C THR A 316 -15.16 9.09 12.45
N VAL A 317 -15.17 8.23 13.45
CA VAL A 317 -14.69 6.84 13.32
C VAL A 317 -15.87 5.88 13.29
N ILE A 318 -15.87 4.95 12.33
CA ILE A 318 -16.89 3.93 12.14
C ILE A 318 -16.25 2.55 12.34
N PHE A 319 -16.85 1.73 13.20
CA PHE A 319 -16.43 0.34 13.42
C PHE A 319 -17.45 -0.62 12.83
N ASP A 320 -17.11 -1.26 11.70
CA ASP A 320 -17.89 -2.32 11.06
C ASP A 320 -17.39 -3.73 11.43
N ALA A 321 -16.21 -3.79 12.05
CA ALA A 321 -15.57 -5.00 12.58
C ALA A 321 -15.27 -4.83 14.08
N PRO A 322 -14.96 -5.92 14.81
CA PRO A 322 -14.64 -5.82 16.23
C PRO A 322 -13.43 -4.92 16.47
N ALA A 323 -13.48 -4.12 17.54
CA ALA A 323 -12.35 -3.31 17.97
C ALA A 323 -12.11 -3.44 19.47
N GLN A 324 -10.84 -3.42 19.88
CA GLN A 324 -10.45 -3.36 21.28
C GLN A 324 -9.43 -2.24 21.49
N PHE A 325 -9.66 -1.43 22.52
CA PHE A 325 -8.73 -0.45 23.06
C PHE A 325 -8.29 -0.91 24.45
N GLY A 326 -7.03 -1.33 24.58
CA GLY A 326 -6.45 -1.75 25.85
C GLY A 326 -6.34 -0.61 26.86
N ALA A 327 -6.08 -0.97 28.12
CA ALA A 327 -5.99 -0.01 29.23
C ALA A 327 -4.94 1.09 29.03
N THR A 328 -3.89 0.82 28.26
CA THR A 328 -2.83 1.79 27.95
C THR A 328 -3.00 2.47 26.60
N ALA A 329 -3.97 2.08 25.78
CA ALA A 329 -4.26 2.78 24.53
C ALA A 329 -4.92 4.15 24.82
N ASN A 330 -4.78 5.08 23.88
CA ASN A 330 -5.34 6.43 23.97
C ASN A 330 -6.29 6.68 22.80
N PHE A 331 -7.53 6.19 22.88
CA PHE A 331 -8.60 6.67 22.01
C PHE A 331 -9.19 7.96 22.59
N ASN A 332 -9.07 9.06 21.84
CA ASN A 332 -9.52 10.38 22.22
C ASN A 332 -10.49 10.91 21.17
N LEU A 333 -11.68 11.33 21.61
CA LEU A 333 -12.55 12.19 20.84
C LEU A 333 -12.07 13.63 21.08
N LEU A 334 -11.62 14.29 20.02
CA LEU A 334 -11.00 15.60 20.05
C LEU A 334 -11.94 16.66 19.47
N GLY A 335 -11.76 17.90 19.92
CA GLY A 335 -12.54 19.03 19.42
C GLY A 335 -14.04 18.86 19.64
N ASN A 336 -14.82 19.53 18.79
CA ASN A 336 -16.27 19.63 18.91
C ASN A 336 -17.03 18.76 17.87
N ALA A 337 -16.36 17.87 17.15
CA ALA A 337 -17.01 16.99 16.19
C ALA A 337 -16.56 15.53 16.27
N GLY A 338 -15.68 15.20 17.23
CA GLY A 338 -15.21 13.84 17.49
C GLY A 338 -16.40 12.90 17.70
N SER A 339 -16.59 11.99 16.76
CA SER A 339 -17.75 11.10 16.69
C SER A 339 -17.32 9.66 16.50
N MET A 340 -18.11 8.74 17.07
CA MET A 340 -17.93 7.30 16.94
C MET A 340 -19.24 6.63 16.53
N VAL A 341 -19.16 5.70 15.58
CA VAL A 341 -20.27 4.84 15.16
C VAL A 341 -19.86 3.38 15.30
N VAL A 342 -20.68 2.59 15.98
CA VAL A 342 -20.47 1.15 16.14
C VAL A 342 -21.57 0.38 15.41
N ASN A 343 -21.15 -0.48 14.46
CA ASN A 343 -22.01 -1.27 13.60
C ASN A 343 -21.75 -2.77 13.79
N LEU A 344 -22.83 -3.56 13.83
CA LEU A 344 -22.89 -5.03 13.68
C LEU A 344 -21.97 -5.91 14.56
N GLN A 345 -21.10 -5.33 15.38
CA GLN A 345 -20.01 -5.99 16.13
C GLN A 345 -19.76 -5.31 17.48
N SER A 346 -18.80 -5.86 18.24
CA SER A 346 -18.40 -5.33 19.55
C SER A 346 -17.19 -4.39 19.47
N VAL A 347 -17.31 -3.22 20.09
CA VAL A 347 -16.19 -2.33 20.42
C VAL A 347 -15.98 -2.37 21.92
N GLU A 348 -14.79 -2.75 22.37
CA GLU A 348 -14.41 -2.81 23.78
C GLU A 348 -13.37 -1.73 24.11
N ILE A 349 -13.68 -0.91 25.11
CA ILE A 349 -12.81 0.15 25.61
C ILE A 349 -12.43 -0.19 27.06
N LEU A 350 -11.16 -0.53 27.26
CA LEU A 350 -10.57 -0.90 28.55
C LEU A 350 -9.82 0.27 29.22
N GLN A 351 -9.82 1.44 28.59
CA GLN A 351 -9.10 2.62 29.06
C GLN A 351 -9.66 3.12 30.40
N ASP A 352 -8.79 3.41 31.35
CA ASP A 352 -9.20 3.89 32.68
C ASP A 352 -9.86 5.27 32.69
N SER A 353 -9.71 6.03 31.61
CA SER A 353 -10.17 7.41 31.52
C SER A 353 -10.63 7.77 30.11
N PHE A 354 -11.45 6.92 29.50
CA PHE A 354 -12.06 7.27 28.22
C PHE A 354 -13.02 8.44 28.39
N ASP A 355 -12.83 9.46 27.57
CA ASP A 355 -13.65 10.65 27.49
C ASP A 355 -14.57 10.54 26.27
N ILE A 356 -15.85 10.31 26.52
CA ILE A 356 -16.85 10.09 25.47
C ILE A 356 -17.32 11.38 24.80
N ASP A 357 -17.04 12.55 25.38
CA ASP A 357 -17.51 13.84 24.87
C ASP A 357 -16.38 14.85 24.59
N GLY A 358 -15.12 14.44 24.76
CA GLY A 358 -13.94 15.19 24.32
C GLY A 358 -13.70 16.48 25.11
N ASN A 359 -13.77 16.40 26.43
CA ASN A 359 -13.62 17.46 27.44
C ASN A 359 -14.85 18.36 27.61
N GLY A 360 -16.04 17.75 27.72
CA GLY A 360 -17.28 18.44 28.06
C GLY A 360 -17.90 19.23 26.89
N LEU A 361 -17.65 18.81 25.64
CA LEU A 361 -18.19 19.47 24.45
C LEU A 361 -19.47 18.76 23.99
N ALA A 362 -20.60 19.48 24.03
CA ALA A 362 -21.95 18.95 23.79
C ALA A 362 -22.24 18.42 22.37
N THR A 363 -21.28 18.49 21.46
CA THR A 363 -21.45 18.17 20.03
C THR A 363 -20.83 16.85 19.61
N ASN A 364 -20.00 16.24 20.46
CA ASN A 364 -19.45 14.90 20.20
C ASN A 364 -20.55 13.84 20.27
N GLN A 365 -20.50 12.88 19.35
CA GLN A 365 -21.58 11.92 19.15
C GLN A 365 -21.09 10.48 19.17
N VAL A 366 -21.74 9.65 19.99
CA VAL A 366 -21.62 8.20 19.94
C VAL A 366 -22.91 7.61 19.40
N THR A 367 -22.81 6.73 18.40
CA THR A 367 -23.95 6.00 17.82
C THR A 367 -23.68 4.51 17.87
N VAL A 368 -24.61 3.75 18.45
CA VAL A 368 -24.56 2.28 18.53
C VAL A 368 -25.76 1.71 17.79
N ASN A 369 -25.51 1.12 16.64
CA ASN A 369 -26.55 0.63 15.74
C ASN A 369 -27.01 -0.79 16.08
N ALA A 370 -28.13 -1.21 15.48
CA ALA A 370 -28.74 -2.52 15.73
C ALA A 370 -27.73 -3.67 15.53
N GLY A 371 -27.70 -4.59 16.50
CA GLY A 371 -26.77 -5.73 16.50
C GLY A 371 -25.36 -5.41 17.00
N ALA A 372 -25.02 -4.14 17.22
CA ALA A 372 -23.73 -3.74 17.78
C ALA A 372 -23.70 -3.78 19.32
N GLN A 373 -22.50 -3.90 19.87
CA GLN A 373 -22.22 -3.74 21.29
C GLN A 373 -21.09 -2.74 21.50
N LEU A 374 -21.28 -1.78 22.39
CA LEU A 374 -20.22 -0.92 22.89
C LEU A 374 -20.00 -1.25 24.36
N ILE A 375 -18.79 -1.69 24.70
CA ILE A 375 -18.44 -2.20 26.02
C ILE A 375 -17.40 -1.27 26.63
N PHE A 376 -17.74 -0.72 27.79
CA PHE A 376 -16.81 0.04 28.63
C PHE A 376 -16.45 -0.81 29.85
N ASN A 377 -15.25 -1.37 29.81
CA ASN A 377 -14.66 -2.22 30.85
C ASN A 377 -13.42 -1.56 31.48
N GLY A 378 -13.23 -0.26 31.23
CA GLY A 378 -12.22 0.57 31.89
C GLY A 378 -12.79 1.31 33.11
N GLY A 379 -11.91 1.93 33.88
CA GLY A 379 -12.22 2.67 35.11
C GLY A 379 -13.31 3.76 34.99
N ASN A 380 -12.91 5.03 34.95
CA ASN A 380 -13.82 6.16 35.08
C ASN A 380 -14.43 6.57 33.73
N PHE A 381 -15.75 6.67 33.66
CA PHE A 381 -16.51 7.07 32.47
C PHE A 381 -16.79 8.58 32.54
N GLY A 382 -16.14 9.38 31.68
CA GLY A 382 -16.34 10.84 31.63
C GLY A 382 -15.09 11.70 31.46
N GLY A 383 -13.89 11.12 31.29
CA GLY A 383 -12.66 11.91 31.09
C GLY A 383 -11.89 12.24 32.38
N GLY A 384 -10.80 11.51 32.61
CA GLY A 384 -9.91 11.73 33.76
C GLY A 384 -10.62 11.75 35.13
N PHE A 385 -9.99 12.31 36.16
CA PHE A 385 -10.61 12.49 37.48
C PHE A 385 -11.49 13.75 37.59
N ASN A 386 -11.48 14.60 36.55
CA ASN A 386 -12.04 15.95 36.60
C ASN A 386 -13.29 16.14 35.76
N ASP A 387 -13.57 15.21 34.85
CA ASP A 387 -14.80 15.16 34.10
C ASP A 387 -15.48 13.80 34.38
N LEU A 388 -16.67 13.89 34.97
CA LEU A 388 -17.52 12.74 35.30
C LEU A 388 -18.81 12.80 34.48
N LYS A 389 -18.84 13.70 33.50
CA LYS A 389 -20.01 14.02 32.73
C LYS A 389 -19.85 13.45 31.33
N ALA A 390 -20.98 13.06 30.78
CA ALA A 390 -21.15 12.84 29.37
C ALA A 390 -22.13 13.91 28.88
N ASP A 391 -21.60 15.05 28.44
CA ASP A 391 -22.27 16.23 27.92
C ASP A 391 -22.66 16.09 26.43
N GLY A 392 -22.07 15.11 25.73
CA GLY A 392 -22.33 14.82 24.31
C GLY A 392 -23.67 14.13 24.01
N VAL A 393 -23.78 13.56 22.80
CA VAL A 393 -24.97 12.84 22.33
C VAL A 393 -24.68 11.35 22.20
N ILE A 394 -25.46 10.51 22.89
CA ILE A 394 -25.43 9.05 22.74
C ILE A 394 -26.71 8.60 22.04
N ASN A 395 -26.58 7.92 20.90
CA ASN A 395 -27.69 7.35 20.14
C ASN A 395 -27.62 5.83 20.16
N ILE A 396 -28.65 5.18 20.69
CA ILE A 396 -28.77 3.73 20.73
C ILE A 396 -29.90 3.34 19.77
N ASN A 397 -29.53 2.92 18.55
CA ASN A 397 -30.45 2.57 17.47
C ASN A 397 -30.69 1.06 17.42
N GLY A 398 -31.05 0.46 18.56
CA GLY A 398 -31.26 -0.98 18.71
C GLY A 398 -30.01 -1.81 19.02
N GLY A 399 -28.86 -1.16 19.22
CA GLY A 399 -27.65 -1.79 19.78
C GLY A 399 -27.64 -1.80 21.31
N ASN A 400 -26.55 -2.27 21.90
CA ASN A 400 -26.37 -2.32 23.36
C ASN A 400 -25.12 -1.55 23.79
N ILE A 401 -25.24 -0.83 24.90
CA ILE A 401 -24.09 -0.29 25.63
C ILE A 401 -23.98 -1.06 26.95
N ILE A 402 -22.82 -1.65 27.20
CA ILE A 402 -22.48 -2.33 28.44
C ILE A 402 -21.46 -1.44 29.15
N MET A 403 -21.79 -1.01 30.36
CA MET A 403 -20.93 -0.18 31.17
C MET A 403 -20.67 -0.91 32.49
N ASP A 404 -19.39 -1.16 32.80
CA ASP A 404 -18.93 -1.60 34.11
C ASP A 404 -17.93 -0.59 34.71
N PRO A 405 -18.33 0.68 34.90
CA PRO A 405 -17.40 1.73 35.29
C PRO A 405 -17.04 1.60 36.78
N VAL A 406 -15.78 1.88 37.09
CA VAL A 406 -15.33 2.06 38.47
C VAL A 406 -15.59 3.50 38.89
N GLY A 407 -16.79 3.79 39.40
CA GLY A 407 -17.11 5.12 39.94
C GLY A 407 -18.54 5.58 39.66
N ASN A 408 -18.80 6.85 39.99
CA ASN A 408 -20.04 7.53 39.62
C ASN A 408 -19.79 8.34 38.35
N TRP A 409 -20.72 8.29 37.40
CA TRP A 409 -20.74 9.15 36.22
C TRP A 409 -22.14 9.80 36.09
N THR A 410 -22.22 10.88 35.33
CA THR A 410 -23.47 11.63 35.09
C THR A 410 -23.67 11.82 33.58
N MET A 411 -24.87 11.50 33.09
CA MET A 411 -25.28 11.94 31.75
C MET A 411 -25.87 13.35 31.86
N ASP A 412 -25.13 14.38 31.44
CA ASP A 412 -25.60 15.78 31.38
C ASP A 412 -26.03 16.18 29.95
N GLY A 413 -25.63 15.40 28.95
CA GLY A 413 -25.96 15.56 27.55
C GLY A 413 -27.27 14.88 27.12
N THR A 414 -27.33 14.45 25.85
CA THR A 414 -28.53 13.83 25.27
C THR A 414 -28.36 12.33 25.10
N LEU A 415 -29.27 11.55 25.70
CA LEU A 415 -29.40 10.11 25.44
C LEU A 415 -30.64 9.84 24.59
N ASN A 416 -30.42 9.39 23.36
CA ASN A 416 -31.46 8.97 22.43
C ASN A 416 -31.52 7.44 22.37
N MET A 417 -32.65 6.85 22.74
CA MET A 417 -32.85 5.40 22.69
C MET A 417 -33.94 5.06 21.67
N ASN A 418 -33.51 4.73 20.45
CA ASN A 418 -34.37 4.33 19.34
C ASN A 418 -34.31 2.81 19.19
N GLY A 419 -35.04 2.09 20.03
CA GLY A 419 -35.14 0.63 19.97
C GLY A 419 -36.44 0.15 20.59
N THR A 420 -36.97 -0.96 20.07
CA THR A 420 -38.05 -1.68 20.75
C THR A 420 -37.47 -2.26 22.03
N VAL A 421 -37.87 -1.74 23.20
CA VAL A 421 -37.51 -2.32 24.50
C VAL A 421 -38.13 -3.72 24.55
N ASN A 422 -37.36 -4.75 24.21
CA ASN A 422 -37.75 -6.12 24.51
C ASN A 422 -37.47 -6.32 26.02
N ASN A 423 -38.53 -6.13 26.81
CA ASN A 423 -38.55 -6.39 28.25
C ASN A 423 -38.16 -7.82 28.60
#